data_AF-A0A9X3PTY8-F1
#
_entry.id   AF-A0A9X3PTY8-F1
#
_cell.length_a   1.000
_cell.length_b   1.000
_cell.length_c   1.000
_cell.angle_alpha   90.00
_cell.angle_beta   90.00
_cell.angle_gamma   90.00
#
_symmetry.space_group_name_H-M   'P 1'
#
loop_
_entity.id
_entity.type
_entity.pdbx_description
1 polymer ?
#
loop_
_entity_poly.entity_id
_entity_poly.type
_entity_poly.pdbx_seq_one_letter_code
_entity_poly.pdbx_strand_id
1 'polypeptide(L)'
;MKVWKLGDTIHSSPTVVAAPQERYDVIYGDTTYTDYFKKYKDRRQVVYVGANDGMLHAFNGGFYHRGDDPATTASNEVEHGWFTTTASGVTNTPPLGDELWGFIPQELLPHLRWLTQGDYTHVYYVDLKPKVTDARIFTPDAAHPNGWGTILIGGFRLGGSCGNCPAGDAPPMSVTADFDNNAGTPDTTRTFYSAYFVLDITDPEQDPTLLWSFSQADVGLTTNYPTVVRVNPSTKPKTDNSIAKWFITFGTGPTSYDADSAQASQMFALEMSKPWSLGSSLVVSTFPTGDATSFMGDVISLDADLDYRVDTLYQGNVINNGSNPDWAGKLYRLTTGDPTDSDTFG
;
A
#
# COMPACT_ATOMS: atom_id res chain seq x y z
N MET A 1 -33.46 11.93 8.67
CA MET A 1 -32.42 11.61 7.67
C MET A 1 -31.68 10.38 8.14
N LYS A 2 -31.51 9.35 7.29
CA LYS A 2 -30.47 8.36 7.52
C LYS A 2 -29.16 9.04 7.14
N VAL A 3 -28.25 9.15 8.10
CA VAL A 3 -26.92 9.73 7.87
C VAL A 3 -26.03 8.57 7.44
N TRP A 4 -25.56 8.62 6.19
CA TRP A 4 -24.50 7.74 5.72
C TRP A 4 -23.20 8.20 6.38
N LYS A 5 -22.58 7.31 7.17
CA LYS A 5 -21.35 7.63 7.92
C LYS A 5 -20.08 7.34 7.12
N LEU A 6 -20.17 6.41 6.18
CA LEU A 6 -19.09 6.01 5.28
C LEU A 6 -19.07 6.94 4.07
N GLY A 7 -17.88 7.48 3.75
CA GLY A 7 -17.64 8.21 2.51
C GLY A 7 -17.86 7.34 1.27
N ASP A 8 -18.08 7.97 0.13
CA ASP A 8 -18.19 7.24 -1.12
C ASP A 8 -16.87 6.57 -1.52
N THR A 9 -16.99 5.38 -2.08
CA THR A 9 -15.87 4.63 -2.68
C THR A 9 -15.94 4.81 -4.19
N ILE A 10 -14.89 5.38 -4.80
CA ILE A 10 -14.85 5.61 -6.26
C ILE A 10 -13.86 4.65 -6.94
N HIS A 11 -12.55 4.80 -6.70
CA HIS A 11 -11.53 3.99 -7.36
C HIS A 11 -10.91 2.94 -6.44
N SER A 12 -11.05 3.09 -5.13
CA SER A 12 -10.56 2.12 -4.14
C SER A 12 -11.42 0.85 -4.16
N SER A 13 -11.09 -0.06 -5.07
CA SER A 13 -11.79 -1.35 -5.12
C SER A 13 -11.58 -2.10 -3.79
N PRO A 14 -12.64 -2.62 -3.14
CA PRO A 14 -12.49 -3.36 -1.89
C PRO A 14 -11.55 -4.55 -2.05
N THR A 15 -10.58 -4.69 -1.13
CA THR A 15 -9.59 -5.77 -1.12
C THR A 15 -9.88 -6.70 0.06
N VAL A 16 -10.15 -7.97 -0.23
CA VAL A 16 -10.37 -9.00 0.79
C VAL A 16 -9.05 -9.65 1.15
N VAL A 17 -8.76 -9.71 2.45
CA VAL A 17 -7.60 -10.42 3.00
C VAL A 17 -8.10 -11.62 3.77
N ALA A 18 -7.66 -12.80 3.33
CA ALA A 18 -8.02 -14.09 3.91
C ALA A 18 -6.73 -14.87 4.21
N ALA A 19 -6.73 -16.20 4.03
CA ALA A 19 -5.53 -17.02 4.14
C ALA A 19 -4.34 -16.43 3.35
N PRO A 20 -3.10 -16.51 3.87
CA PRO A 20 -1.90 -16.09 3.14
C PRO A 20 -1.85 -16.73 1.73
N GLN A 21 -1.70 -15.89 0.70
CA GLN A 21 -1.93 -16.29 -0.70
C GLN A 21 -0.65 -16.64 -1.45
N GLU A 22 0.50 -16.13 -0.99
CA GLU A 22 1.75 -16.17 -1.76
C GLU A 22 2.38 -17.56 -1.85
N ARG A 23 2.17 -18.43 -0.83
CA ARG A 23 2.66 -19.83 -0.81
C ARG A 23 4.13 -19.99 -1.23
N TYR A 24 5.00 -19.14 -0.69
CA TYR A 24 6.44 -19.17 -0.95
C TYR A 24 7.10 -20.50 -0.55
N ASP A 25 6.48 -21.25 0.37
CA ASP A 25 6.83 -22.63 0.74
C ASP A 25 6.74 -23.60 -0.44
N VAL A 26 5.72 -23.45 -1.28
CA VAL A 26 5.45 -24.35 -2.42
C VAL A 26 6.16 -23.88 -3.68
N ILE A 27 6.12 -22.58 -3.97
CA ILE A 27 6.63 -22.03 -5.22
C ILE A 27 8.17 -22.01 -5.21
N TYR A 28 8.77 -21.54 -4.13
CA TYR A 28 10.22 -21.31 -4.05
C TYR A 28 10.95 -22.26 -3.10
N GLY A 29 10.23 -22.99 -2.25
CA GLY A 29 10.78 -23.91 -1.26
C GLY A 29 11.20 -23.24 0.05
N ASP A 30 10.70 -22.03 0.34
CA ASP A 30 10.97 -21.33 1.60
C ASP A 30 10.14 -21.95 2.73
N THR A 31 10.73 -22.94 3.42
CA THR A 31 10.04 -23.68 4.49
C THR A 31 9.62 -22.78 5.66
N THR A 32 10.25 -21.61 5.84
CA THR A 32 9.92 -20.68 6.94
C THR A 32 8.52 -20.07 6.78
N TYR A 33 8.00 -19.98 5.56
CA TYR A 33 6.64 -19.52 5.27
C TYR A 33 5.57 -20.53 5.71
N THR A 34 5.94 -21.82 5.83
CA THR A 34 4.97 -22.88 6.20
C THR A 34 4.32 -22.63 7.55
N ASP A 35 5.11 -22.20 8.54
CA ASP A 35 4.61 -21.95 9.90
C ASP A 35 3.69 -20.73 9.92
N TYR A 36 4.04 -19.70 9.16
CA TYR A 36 3.21 -18.51 8.94
C TYR A 36 1.87 -18.86 8.28
N PHE A 37 1.90 -19.62 7.18
CA PHE A 37 0.70 -20.09 6.51
C PHE A 37 -0.18 -20.92 7.43
N LYS A 38 0.38 -21.89 8.16
CA LYS A 38 -0.38 -22.73 9.10
C LYS A 38 -1.06 -21.92 10.19
N LYS A 39 -0.41 -20.85 10.67
CA LYS A 39 -0.99 -19.97 11.69
C LYS A 39 -2.18 -19.18 11.15
N TYR A 40 -2.06 -18.60 9.95
CA TYR A 40 -3.03 -17.63 9.44
C TYR A 40 -3.97 -18.17 8.34
N LYS A 41 -3.89 -19.45 7.96
CA LYS A 41 -4.77 -20.05 6.93
C LYS A 41 -6.27 -19.95 7.25
N ASP A 42 -6.62 -19.91 8.54
CA ASP A 42 -8.02 -19.81 9.01
C ASP A 42 -8.28 -18.48 9.72
N ARG A 43 -7.46 -17.45 9.47
CA ARG A 43 -7.68 -16.12 10.07
C ARG A 43 -8.99 -15.51 9.59
N ARG A 44 -9.54 -14.59 10.38
CA ARG A 44 -10.70 -13.78 9.98
C ARG A 44 -10.43 -13.11 8.64
N GLN A 45 -11.39 -13.18 7.75
CA GLN A 45 -11.37 -12.43 6.51
C GLN A 45 -11.75 -10.97 6.80
N VAL A 46 -10.95 -10.04 6.29
CA VAL A 46 -11.20 -8.61 6.45
C VAL A 46 -11.25 -7.96 5.09
N VAL A 47 -12.22 -7.06 4.89
CA VAL A 47 -12.37 -6.29 3.66
C VAL A 47 -11.87 -4.88 3.90
N TYR A 48 -10.86 -4.46 3.15
CA TYR A 48 -10.29 -3.11 3.22
C TYR A 48 -10.73 -2.27 2.05
N VAL A 49 -11.12 -1.03 2.33
CA VAL A 49 -11.57 -0.09 1.29
C VAL A 49 -11.23 1.34 1.70
N GLY A 50 -10.67 2.11 0.76
CA GLY A 50 -10.49 3.54 0.91
C GLY A 50 -11.78 4.29 0.59
N ALA A 51 -12.06 5.36 1.33
CA ALA A 51 -13.24 6.18 1.14
C ALA A 51 -12.90 7.68 1.08
N ASN A 52 -13.80 8.43 0.46
CA ASN A 52 -13.71 9.88 0.30
C ASN A 52 -14.10 10.68 1.57
N ASP A 53 -14.16 10.02 2.72
CA ASP A 53 -14.19 10.67 4.03
C ASP A 53 -12.80 10.82 4.65
N GLY A 54 -11.74 10.41 3.95
CA GLY A 54 -10.36 10.49 4.43
C GLY A 54 -9.77 9.19 4.93
N MET A 55 -10.57 8.13 5.01
CA MET A 55 -10.21 6.94 5.77
C MET A 55 -10.00 5.71 4.89
N LEU A 56 -9.11 4.84 5.37
CA LEU A 56 -9.14 3.42 5.02
C LEU A 56 -10.01 2.71 6.07
N HIS A 57 -11.04 2.00 5.61
CA HIS A 57 -11.95 1.24 6.47
C HIS A 57 -11.66 -0.25 6.38
N ALA A 58 -11.79 -0.93 7.51
CA ALA A 58 -11.72 -2.38 7.63
C ALA A 58 -13.07 -2.93 8.06
N PHE A 59 -13.64 -3.84 7.27
CA PHE A 59 -14.92 -4.49 7.56
C PHE A 59 -14.75 -5.97 7.84
N ASN A 60 -15.54 -6.49 8.78
CA ASN A 60 -15.53 -7.90 9.14
C ASN A 60 -16.13 -8.77 8.02
N GLY A 61 -15.29 -9.56 7.36
CA GLY A 61 -15.70 -10.60 6.40
C GLY A 61 -16.01 -11.95 7.05
N GLY A 62 -15.70 -12.13 8.33
CA GLY A 62 -15.96 -13.36 9.09
C GLY A 62 -14.93 -14.48 8.86
N PHE A 63 -15.21 -15.67 9.38
CA PHE A 63 -14.38 -16.85 9.21
C PHE A 63 -15.01 -17.78 8.18
N TYR A 64 -14.26 -18.09 7.14
CA TYR A 64 -14.71 -18.99 6.08
C TYR A 64 -14.50 -20.45 6.47
N HIS A 65 -15.56 -21.23 6.33
CA HIS A 65 -15.55 -22.68 6.50
C HIS A 65 -15.82 -23.33 5.14
N ARG A 66 -14.99 -24.31 4.78
CA ARG A 66 -15.17 -25.06 3.54
C ARG A 66 -16.20 -26.17 3.73
N GLY A 67 -17.13 -26.29 2.78
CA GLY A 67 -18.13 -27.36 2.76
C GLY A 67 -19.48 -26.90 3.29
N ASP A 68 -20.28 -27.86 3.72
CA ASP A 68 -21.67 -27.66 4.11
C ASP A 68 -21.78 -27.04 5.52
N ASP A 69 -22.69 -26.09 5.72
CA ASP A 69 -23.00 -25.53 7.04
C ASP A 69 -23.74 -26.58 7.88
N PRO A 70 -23.17 -26.99 9.04
CA PRO A 70 -23.86 -27.92 9.95
C PRO A 70 -25.23 -27.42 10.44
N ALA A 71 -25.52 -26.11 10.33
CA ALA A 71 -26.80 -25.51 10.71
C ALA A 71 -27.86 -25.59 9.60
N THR A 72 -27.49 -25.88 8.35
CA THR A 72 -28.44 -26.01 7.24
C THR A 72 -29.17 -27.35 7.35
N THR A 73 -30.46 -27.26 7.70
CA THR A 73 -31.32 -28.43 7.94
C THR A 73 -31.97 -29.00 6.66
N ALA A 74 -31.82 -28.30 5.54
CA ALA A 74 -32.35 -28.71 4.25
C ALA A 74 -31.39 -29.71 3.58
N SER A 75 -31.73 -31.01 3.64
CA SER A 75 -30.90 -32.10 3.12
C SER A 75 -30.68 -32.11 1.59
N ASN A 76 -31.20 -31.11 0.87
CA ASN A 76 -31.11 -30.94 -0.57
C ASN A 76 -30.31 -29.70 -0.98
N GLU A 77 -29.81 -28.91 -0.04
CA GLU A 77 -28.86 -27.84 -0.32
C GLU A 77 -27.46 -28.38 -0.05
N VAL A 78 -26.58 -28.25 -1.04
CA VAL A 78 -25.16 -28.58 -0.89
C VAL A 78 -24.43 -27.26 -0.97
N GLU A 79 -23.93 -26.79 0.16
CA GLU A 79 -23.15 -25.58 0.21
C GLU A 79 -21.67 -25.90 -0.05
N HIS A 80 -20.97 -24.97 -0.69
CA HIS A 80 -19.53 -25.10 -0.96
C HIS A 80 -18.66 -24.36 0.06
N GLY A 81 -19.29 -23.58 0.94
CA GLY A 81 -18.68 -22.90 2.07
C GLY A 81 -19.64 -21.94 2.75
N TRP A 82 -19.35 -21.59 3.99
CA TRP A 82 -20.17 -20.73 4.83
C TRP A 82 -19.30 -19.84 5.73
N PHE A 83 -19.90 -18.84 6.37
CA PHE A 83 -19.19 -17.84 7.18
C PHE A 83 -19.71 -17.78 8.61
N THR A 84 -18.80 -17.68 9.59
CA THR A 84 -19.13 -17.31 10.97
C THR A 84 -18.63 -15.92 11.33
N THR A 85 -19.33 -15.25 12.23
CA THR A 85 -18.89 -13.97 12.81
C THR A 85 -17.84 -14.16 13.91
N THR A 86 -17.97 -15.25 14.68
CA THR A 86 -17.14 -15.56 15.84
C THR A 86 -15.98 -16.49 15.50
N ALA A 87 -14.79 -16.17 16.02
CA ALA A 87 -13.73 -17.15 16.18
C ALA A 87 -14.20 -18.21 17.19
N SER A 88 -13.79 -19.46 17.00
CA SER A 88 -14.20 -20.56 17.89
C SER A 88 -13.82 -20.24 19.34
N GLY A 89 -14.82 -20.14 20.23
CA GLY A 89 -14.63 -19.86 21.67
C GLY A 89 -14.67 -18.39 22.10
N VAL A 90 -14.94 -17.43 21.21
CA VAL A 90 -15.05 -16.00 21.55
C VAL A 90 -16.52 -15.56 21.64
N THR A 91 -16.88 -14.82 22.70
CA THR A 91 -18.20 -14.19 22.87
C THR A 91 -18.08 -12.69 22.59
N ASN A 92 -19.06 -12.09 21.91
CA ASN A 92 -19.09 -10.68 21.46
C ASN A 92 -18.14 -10.31 20.30
N THR A 93 -18.22 -11.02 19.18
CA THR A 93 -17.53 -10.60 17.95
C THR A 93 -18.41 -9.66 17.10
N PRO A 94 -17.80 -8.74 16.33
CA PRO A 94 -18.52 -7.93 15.36
C PRO A 94 -19.37 -8.79 14.40
N PRO A 95 -20.60 -8.39 14.07
CA PRO A 95 -21.37 -8.92 12.94
C PRO A 95 -20.62 -8.92 11.60
N LEU A 96 -21.10 -9.69 10.63
CA LEU A 96 -20.58 -9.62 9.26
C LEU A 96 -20.91 -8.25 8.67
N GLY A 97 -19.93 -7.61 8.04
CA GLY A 97 -20.06 -6.29 7.46
C GLY A 97 -19.91 -5.13 8.46
N ASP A 98 -19.75 -5.41 9.76
CA ASP A 98 -19.45 -4.35 10.73
C ASP A 98 -18.03 -3.83 10.54
N GLU A 99 -17.88 -2.52 10.73
CA GLU A 99 -16.58 -1.84 10.70
C GLU A 99 -15.77 -2.24 11.94
N LEU A 100 -14.57 -2.76 11.70
CA LEU A 100 -13.61 -3.14 12.73
C LEU A 100 -12.81 -1.92 13.19
N TRP A 101 -12.31 -1.15 12.24
CA TRP A 101 -11.53 0.05 12.46
C TRP A 101 -11.46 0.93 11.21
N GLY A 102 -11.10 2.20 11.42
CA GLY A 102 -10.77 3.16 10.36
C GLY A 102 -9.40 3.78 10.61
N PHE A 103 -8.62 3.96 9.55
CA PHE A 103 -7.29 4.59 9.59
C PHE A 103 -7.30 5.89 8.79
N ILE A 104 -6.86 6.98 9.43
CA ILE A 104 -6.67 8.28 8.78
C ILE A 104 -5.16 8.51 8.59
N PRO A 105 -4.67 8.58 7.35
CA PRO A 105 -3.29 8.96 7.06
C PRO A 105 -3.00 10.39 7.54
N GLN A 106 -1.85 10.59 8.19
CA GLN A 106 -1.48 11.89 8.75
C GLN A 106 -1.42 12.99 7.67
N GLU A 107 -0.94 12.62 6.49
CA GLU A 107 -0.76 13.52 5.34
C GLU A 107 -2.08 14.07 4.81
N LEU A 108 -3.18 13.37 5.11
CA LEU A 108 -4.50 13.74 4.63
C LEU A 108 -5.28 14.58 5.63
N LEU A 109 -4.86 14.63 6.91
CA LEU A 109 -5.52 15.41 7.96
C LEU A 109 -5.84 16.88 7.58
N PRO A 110 -4.94 17.63 6.91
CA PRO A 110 -5.24 19.01 6.51
C PRO A 110 -6.39 19.13 5.50
N HIS A 111 -6.65 18.08 4.71
CA HIS A 111 -7.67 18.04 3.65
C HIS A 111 -9.07 17.78 4.23
N LEU A 112 -9.17 17.15 5.41
CA LEU A 112 -10.46 16.80 6.03
C LEU A 112 -11.30 18.02 6.43
N ARG A 113 -10.67 19.20 6.58
CA ARG A 113 -11.39 20.45 6.85
C ARG A 113 -12.42 20.79 5.78
N TRP A 114 -12.22 20.35 4.53
CA TRP A 114 -13.16 20.62 3.44
C TRP A 114 -14.50 19.91 3.61
N LEU A 115 -14.52 18.75 4.28
CA LEU A 115 -15.77 18.03 4.60
C LEU A 115 -16.69 18.83 5.53
N THR A 116 -16.17 19.85 6.21
CA THR A 116 -16.94 20.73 7.10
C THR A 116 -17.51 21.96 6.39
N GLN A 117 -17.13 22.19 5.13
CA GLN A 117 -17.56 23.35 4.36
C GLN A 117 -18.96 23.14 3.76
N GLY A 118 -19.83 24.15 3.88
CA GLY A 118 -21.21 24.06 3.40
C GLY A 118 -21.33 24.06 1.87
N ASP A 119 -20.29 24.51 1.18
CA ASP A 119 -20.14 24.57 -0.27
C ASP A 119 -19.18 23.49 -0.81
N TYR A 120 -18.98 22.40 -0.06
CA TYR A 120 -18.11 21.29 -0.44
C TYR A 120 -18.42 20.79 -1.87
N THR A 121 -17.43 20.95 -2.75
CA THR A 121 -17.33 20.22 -4.01
C THR A 121 -16.53 18.95 -3.76
N HIS A 122 -16.98 17.83 -4.34
CA HIS A 122 -16.35 16.52 -4.13
C HIS A 122 -14.84 16.56 -4.38
N VAL A 123 -14.07 16.00 -3.44
CA VAL A 123 -12.63 15.82 -3.52
C VAL A 123 -12.31 14.37 -3.16
N TYR A 124 -11.37 13.79 -3.88
CA TYR A 124 -10.86 12.45 -3.58
C TYR A 124 -10.04 12.47 -2.28
N TYR A 125 -9.94 11.33 -1.60
CA TYR A 125 -9.11 11.17 -0.40
C TYR A 125 -8.27 9.89 -0.46
N VAL A 126 -8.57 8.87 0.36
CA VAL A 126 -7.91 7.57 0.27
C VAL A 126 -8.61 6.78 -0.83
N ASP A 127 -8.06 6.82 -2.04
CA ASP A 127 -8.75 6.34 -3.24
C ASP A 127 -7.95 5.29 -4.01
N LEU A 128 -6.72 4.96 -3.59
CA LEU A 128 -5.97 3.86 -4.18
C LEU A 128 -6.58 2.53 -3.72
N LYS A 129 -6.69 1.57 -4.65
CA LYS A 129 -6.99 0.18 -4.29
C LYS A 129 -5.92 -0.30 -3.30
N PRO A 130 -6.29 -0.84 -2.12
CA PRO A 130 -5.30 -1.37 -1.19
C PRO A 130 -4.53 -2.52 -1.82
N LYS A 131 -3.19 -2.41 -1.84
CA LYS A 131 -2.29 -3.48 -2.26
C LYS A 131 -1.93 -4.30 -1.02
N VAL A 132 -2.23 -5.59 -1.06
CA VAL A 132 -1.90 -6.52 0.02
C VAL A 132 -0.88 -7.53 -0.47
N THR A 133 0.09 -7.86 0.37
CA THR A 133 1.09 -8.90 0.11
C THR A 133 1.60 -9.46 1.43
N ASP A 134 2.06 -10.70 1.40
CA ASP A 134 2.87 -11.23 2.49
C ASP A 134 4.34 -10.84 2.25
N ALA A 135 5.05 -10.49 3.32
CA ALA A 135 6.45 -10.09 3.26
C ALA A 135 7.20 -10.54 4.52
N ARG A 136 8.49 -10.83 4.36
CA ARG A 136 9.37 -11.21 5.47
C ARG A 136 10.23 -10.03 5.91
N ILE A 137 9.61 -9.08 6.61
CA ILE A 137 10.22 -7.80 7.01
C ILE A 137 10.23 -7.58 8.52
N PHE A 138 9.62 -8.50 9.28
CA PHE A 138 9.38 -8.34 10.71
C PHE A 138 10.46 -9.02 11.53
N THR A 139 10.65 -8.52 12.75
CA THR A 139 11.38 -9.29 13.77
C THR A 139 10.52 -10.50 14.16
N PRO A 140 11.08 -11.72 14.18
CA PRO A 140 10.30 -12.90 14.53
C PRO A 140 9.69 -12.79 15.93
N ASP A 141 8.38 -12.96 16.01
CA ASP A 141 7.62 -12.96 17.25
C ASP A 141 6.41 -13.91 17.13
N ALA A 142 5.49 -13.85 18.09
CA ALA A 142 4.29 -14.68 18.05
C ALA A 142 3.40 -14.34 16.85
N ALA A 143 3.16 -13.07 16.55
CA ALA A 143 2.36 -12.59 15.41
C ALA A 143 3.09 -12.81 14.08
N HIS A 144 4.42 -12.79 14.07
CA HIS A 144 5.26 -12.88 12.89
C HIS A 144 6.17 -14.12 12.90
N PRO A 145 5.63 -15.35 12.76
CA PRO A 145 6.43 -16.56 12.67
C PRO A 145 7.55 -16.43 11.62
N ASN A 146 8.80 -16.63 12.05
CA ASN A 146 9.99 -16.50 11.22
C ASN A 146 10.19 -15.12 10.54
N GLY A 147 9.50 -14.08 11.02
CA GLY A 147 9.55 -12.71 10.49
C GLY A 147 8.56 -12.42 9.35
N TRP A 148 7.63 -13.34 9.09
CA TRP A 148 6.58 -13.18 8.07
C TRP A 148 5.37 -12.43 8.60
N GLY A 149 4.80 -11.56 7.76
CA GLY A 149 3.53 -10.88 8.03
C GLY A 149 2.79 -10.50 6.74
N THR A 150 1.52 -10.11 6.88
CA THR A 150 0.73 -9.53 5.79
C THR A 150 0.71 -8.03 5.98
N ILE A 151 1.04 -7.30 4.93
CA ILE A 151 0.98 -5.85 4.93
C ILE A 151 -0.09 -5.34 3.97
N LEU A 152 -0.56 -4.12 4.23
CA LEU A 152 -1.43 -3.36 3.35
C LEU A 152 -0.74 -2.05 3.00
N ILE A 153 -0.67 -1.76 1.71
CA ILE A 153 -0.17 -0.50 1.16
C ILE A 153 -1.37 0.27 0.61
N GLY A 154 -1.56 1.49 1.11
CA GLY A 154 -2.56 2.43 0.63
C GLY A 154 -1.93 3.67 0.01
N GLY A 155 -2.75 4.46 -0.67
CA GLY A 155 -2.37 5.72 -1.30
C GLY A 155 -3.59 6.54 -1.66
N PHE A 156 -3.37 7.78 -2.08
CA PHE A 156 -4.44 8.76 -2.22
C PHE A 156 -4.95 8.92 -3.66
N ARG A 157 -4.28 8.31 -4.66
CA ARG A 157 -4.48 8.66 -6.07
C ARG A 157 -4.46 10.17 -6.27
N LEU A 158 -5.59 10.75 -6.68
CA LEU A 158 -5.79 12.18 -6.92
C LEU A 158 -6.22 12.93 -5.64
N GLY A 159 -6.43 12.26 -4.52
CA GLY A 159 -6.95 12.87 -3.30
C GLY A 159 -5.93 13.58 -2.41
N GLY A 160 -4.64 13.40 -2.69
CA GLY A 160 -3.58 14.11 -1.98
C GLY A 160 -3.22 15.43 -2.64
N SER A 161 -2.01 15.89 -2.35
CA SER A 161 -1.39 17.06 -2.97
C SER A 161 0.03 16.73 -3.44
N CYS A 162 0.68 17.63 -4.16
CA CYS A 162 2.08 17.43 -4.53
C CYS A 162 2.86 18.74 -4.65
N GLY A 163 4.20 18.67 -4.55
CA GLY A 163 5.08 19.84 -4.55
C GLY A 163 4.94 20.71 -5.81
N ASN A 164 4.82 20.05 -6.96
CA ASN A 164 4.76 20.68 -8.28
C ASN A 164 3.33 20.79 -8.83
N CYS A 165 2.32 20.58 -8.00
CA CYS A 165 0.93 20.69 -8.38
C CYS A 165 0.53 22.18 -8.48
N PRO A 166 -0.05 22.63 -9.61
CA PRO A 166 -0.40 24.04 -9.80
C PRO A 166 -1.62 24.44 -8.97
N ALA A 167 -1.82 25.75 -8.84
CA ALA A 167 -3.02 26.29 -8.21
C ALA A 167 -4.26 25.93 -9.06
N GLY A 168 -5.30 25.38 -8.41
CA GLY A 168 -6.51 24.89 -9.06
C GLY A 168 -6.55 23.37 -9.26
N ASP A 169 -5.41 22.70 -9.13
CA ASP A 169 -5.32 21.24 -9.02
C ASP A 169 -5.16 20.84 -7.54
N ALA A 170 -4.08 20.15 -7.20
CA ALA A 170 -3.81 19.57 -5.90
C ALA A 170 -2.61 20.25 -5.20
N PRO A 171 -2.66 21.58 -4.97
CA PRO A 171 -1.49 22.35 -4.52
C PRO A 171 -1.01 21.88 -3.15
N PRO A 172 0.29 22.07 -2.82
CA PRO A 172 0.85 21.73 -1.52
C PRO A 172 0.00 22.27 -0.35
N MET A 173 -0.26 21.41 0.63
CA MET A 173 -1.04 21.79 1.81
C MET A 173 -0.10 22.05 2.99
N SER A 174 0.03 23.32 3.37
CA SER A 174 0.85 23.71 4.52
C SER A 174 0.00 24.06 5.74
N VAL A 175 0.41 23.59 6.91
CA VAL A 175 -0.19 23.91 8.20
C VAL A 175 0.89 24.41 9.15
N THR A 176 0.64 25.57 9.75
CA THR A 176 1.46 26.13 10.84
C THR A 176 0.78 25.80 12.16
N ALA A 177 1.45 25.05 13.01
CA ALA A 177 0.93 24.67 14.33
C ALA A 177 2.06 24.33 15.30
N ASP A 178 1.71 24.28 16.58
CA ASP A 178 2.51 23.64 17.61
C ASP A 178 2.38 22.12 17.50
N PHE A 179 3.36 21.48 16.85
CA PHE A 179 3.37 20.03 16.63
C PHE A 179 4.13 19.25 17.71
N ASP A 180 4.88 19.92 18.58
CA ASP A 180 5.66 19.29 19.64
C ASP A 180 5.10 19.57 21.04
N ASN A 181 4.02 20.36 21.11
CA ASN A 181 3.26 20.70 22.31
C ASN A 181 4.18 21.26 23.41
N ASN A 182 5.19 22.03 23.02
CA ASN A 182 6.14 22.60 23.95
C ASN A 182 5.82 24.09 24.21
N ALA A 183 5.97 24.51 25.47
CA ALA A 183 5.83 25.92 25.80
C ALA A 183 7.14 26.64 25.41
N GLY A 184 7.11 27.44 24.34
CA GLY A 184 8.15 28.43 24.05
C GLY A 184 8.98 28.22 22.79
N THR A 185 8.70 27.20 21.97
CA THR A 185 9.17 27.22 20.57
C THR A 185 8.11 27.82 19.65
N PRO A 186 8.50 28.54 18.58
CA PRO A 186 7.55 29.02 17.59
C PRO A 186 6.86 27.86 16.86
N ASP A 187 5.58 28.04 16.53
CA ASP A 187 4.84 27.13 15.66
C ASP A 187 5.64 26.79 14.40
N THR A 188 5.63 25.52 14.03
CA THR A 188 6.35 25.05 12.83
C THR A 188 5.39 24.88 11.68
N THR A 189 5.84 25.22 10.48
CA THR A 189 5.06 24.98 9.26
C THR A 189 5.47 23.64 8.66
N ARG A 190 4.50 22.73 8.53
CA ARG A 190 4.66 21.45 7.82
C ARG A 190 3.87 21.48 6.52
N THR A 191 4.46 20.95 5.46
CA THR A 191 3.78 20.74 4.18
C THR A 191 3.50 19.25 4.01
N PHE A 192 2.26 18.94 3.68
CA PHE A 192 1.76 17.58 3.52
C PHE A 192 1.53 17.33 2.03
N TYR A 193 2.02 16.19 1.53
CA TYR A 193 1.91 15.74 0.15
C TYR A 193 1.17 14.40 0.08
N SER A 194 0.93 13.92 -1.12
CA SER A 194 0.46 12.56 -1.36
C SER A 194 1.45 11.54 -0.81
N ALA A 195 0.93 10.44 -0.29
CA ALA A 195 1.73 9.45 0.40
C ALA A 195 1.37 8.02 0.02
N TYR A 196 2.35 7.13 0.15
CA TYR A 196 2.09 5.69 0.30
C TYR A 196 2.28 5.32 1.77
N PHE A 197 1.25 4.77 2.40
CA PHE A 197 1.32 4.32 3.78
C PHE A 197 1.25 2.80 3.86
N VAL A 198 1.94 2.22 4.83
CA VAL A 198 2.01 0.76 5.02
C VAL A 198 1.58 0.37 6.41
N LEU A 199 0.55 -0.47 6.47
CA LEU A 199 0.02 -1.05 7.70
C LEU A 199 0.44 -2.52 7.79
N ASP A 200 0.81 -2.95 8.98
CA ASP A 200 0.79 -4.36 9.35
C ASP A 200 -0.64 -4.76 9.72
N ILE A 201 -1.17 -5.71 8.95
CA ILE A 201 -2.51 -6.29 9.10
C ILE A 201 -2.44 -7.80 9.29
N THR A 202 -1.31 -8.30 9.81
CA THR A 202 -1.05 -9.73 9.94
C THR A 202 -2.08 -10.44 10.80
N ASP A 203 -2.37 -9.88 11.97
CA ASP A 203 -3.34 -10.39 12.93
C ASP A 203 -4.61 -9.51 12.91
N PRO A 204 -5.73 -9.98 12.33
CA PRO A 204 -6.97 -9.20 12.25
C PRO A 204 -7.70 -9.08 13.59
N GLU A 205 -7.24 -9.76 14.65
CA GLU A 205 -7.79 -9.64 16.00
C GLU A 205 -7.05 -8.60 16.86
N GLN A 206 -6.09 -7.87 16.28
CA GLN A 206 -5.39 -6.75 16.91
C GLN A 206 -5.57 -5.47 16.09
N ASP A 207 -5.37 -4.32 16.74
CA ASP A 207 -5.33 -3.04 16.04
C ASP A 207 -4.15 -3.02 15.04
N PRO A 208 -4.35 -2.47 13.83
CA PRO A 208 -3.29 -2.42 12.83
C PRO A 208 -2.15 -1.51 13.31
N THR A 209 -0.93 -1.84 12.90
CA THR A 209 0.24 -1.00 13.20
C THR A 209 0.69 -0.27 11.94
N LEU A 210 0.83 1.06 12.01
CA LEU A 210 1.48 1.84 10.97
C LEU A 210 2.99 1.56 11.00
N LEU A 211 3.50 0.95 9.94
CA LEU A 211 4.94 0.71 9.79
C LEU A 211 5.66 1.99 9.41
N TRP A 212 5.15 2.68 8.39
CA TRP A 212 5.65 3.97 7.91
C TRP A 212 4.70 4.55 6.86
N SER A 213 4.89 5.84 6.58
CA SER A 213 4.24 6.55 5.49
C SER A 213 5.33 7.29 4.70
N PHE A 214 5.36 7.14 3.38
CA PHE A 214 6.32 7.79 2.50
C PHE A 214 5.66 8.93 1.74
N SER A 215 6.15 10.15 1.95
CA SER A 215 5.63 11.37 1.32
C SER A 215 6.76 12.35 1.01
N GLN A 216 6.92 12.71 -0.26
CA GLN A 216 7.88 13.73 -0.70
C GLN A 216 7.27 14.64 -1.78
N ALA A 217 7.86 15.83 -1.94
CA ALA A 217 7.37 16.85 -2.85
C ALA A 217 7.33 16.40 -4.33
N ASP A 218 8.26 15.51 -4.69
CA ASP A 218 8.54 15.00 -6.04
C ASP A 218 7.91 13.62 -6.34
N VAL A 219 7.08 13.10 -5.42
CA VAL A 219 6.28 11.88 -5.66
C VAL A 219 5.16 12.14 -6.67
N GLY A 220 4.62 13.36 -6.69
CA GLY A 220 3.37 13.65 -7.43
C GLY A 220 2.14 13.05 -6.74
N LEU A 221 1.02 13.02 -7.45
CA LEU A 221 -0.20 12.35 -7.01
C LEU A 221 -0.02 10.83 -7.08
N THR A 222 -0.31 10.11 -6.00
CA THR A 222 -0.03 8.66 -5.84
C THR A 222 -0.97 7.76 -6.64
N THR A 223 -0.99 7.91 -7.97
CA THR A 223 -1.87 7.19 -8.89
C THR A 223 -1.34 5.81 -9.29
N ASN A 224 -0.04 5.58 -9.10
CA ASN A 224 0.63 4.33 -9.43
C ASN A 224 0.20 3.22 -8.45
N TYR A 225 -0.08 2.04 -8.99
CA TYR A 225 -0.25 0.86 -8.16
C TYR A 225 1.13 0.27 -7.82
N PRO A 226 1.53 0.24 -6.53
CA PRO A 226 2.87 -0.17 -6.14
C PRO A 226 3.07 -1.69 -6.28
N THR A 227 4.31 -2.07 -6.55
CA THR A 227 4.73 -3.47 -6.66
C THR A 227 5.76 -3.80 -5.60
N VAL A 228 5.54 -4.90 -4.88
CA VAL A 228 6.48 -5.40 -3.88
C VAL A 228 7.38 -6.44 -4.52
N VAL A 229 8.68 -6.29 -4.33
CA VAL A 229 9.70 -7.17 -4.89
C VAL A 229 10.61 -7.70 -3.78
N ARG A 230 11.01 -8.95 -3.93
CA ARG A 230 12.06 -9.56 -3.12
C ARG A 230 13.32 -9.67 -3.96
N VAL A 231 14.44 -9.26 -3.40
CA VAL A 231 15.76 -9.42 -4.01
C VAL A 231 16.70 -10.07 -3.00
N ASN A 232 17.60 -10.90 -3.51
CA ASN A 232 18.57 -11.62 -2.72
C ASN A 232 19.82 -11.82 -3.58
N PRO A 233 21.05 -11.62 -3.08
CA PRO A 233 22.25 -11.79 -3.90
C PRO A 233 22.33 -13.19 -4.48
N SER A 234 22.76 -13.29 -5.75
CA SER A 234 22.86 -14.58 -6.45
C SER A 234 23.95 -15.50 -5.88
N THR A 235 24.88 -14.94 -5.11
CA THR A 235 25.88 -15.70 -4.33
C THR A 235 25.30 -16.51 -3.17
N LYS A 236 24.05 -16.25 -2.76
CA LYS A 236 23.37 -17.01 -1.71
C LYS A 236 22.42 -18.06 -2.29
N PRO A 237 22.03 -19.08 -1.52
CA PRO A 237 20.87 -19.90 -1.87
C PRO A 237 19.62 -19.04 -2.01
N LYS A 238 18.72 -19.37 -2.95
CA LYS A 238 17.51 -18.56 -3.20
C LYS A 238 16.61 -18.32 -1.98
N THR A 239 16.49 -19.34 -1.13
CA THR A 239 15.73 -19.33 0.12
C THR A 239 16.54 -18.82 1.33
N ASP A 240 17.78 -18.38 1.12
CA ASP A 240 18.54 -17.69 2.16
C ASP A 240 17.90 -16.32 2.39
N ASN A 241 17.48 -16.09 3.63
CA ASN A 241 16.81 -14.88 4.05
C ASN A 241 17.69 -14.02 4.99
N SER A 242 18.99 -14.32 5.11
CA SER A 242 19.92 -13.58 5.97
C SER A 242 20.25 -12.18 5.45
N ILE A 243 20.25 -12.01 4.12
CA ILE A 243 20.53 -10.75 3.43
C ILE A 243 19.51 -10.43 2.33
N ALA A 244 18.42 -11.21 2.25
CA ALA A 244 17.33 -10.92 1.33
C ALA A 244 16.57 -9.68 1.79
N LYS A 245 16.14 -8.87 0.84
CA LYS A 245 15.43 -7.61 1.09
C LYS A 245 14.13 -7.54 0.32
N TRP A 246 13.20 -6.81 0.91
CA TRP A 246 11.88 -6.54 0.36
C TRP A 246 11.77 -5.06 0.08
N PHE A 247 11.38 -4.74 -1.14
CA PHE A 247 11.20 -3.38 -1.60
C PHE A 247 9.78 -3.16 -2.10
N ILE A 248 9.20 -2.02 -1.77
CA ILE A 248 8.09 -1.47 -2.54
C ILE A 248 8.68 -0.69 -3.71
N THR A 249 8.05 -0.75 -4.87
CA THR A 249 8.46 -0.01 -6.06
C THR A 249 7.26 0.70 -6.68
N PHE A 250 7.46 1.94 -7.08
CA PHE A 250 6.46 2.80 -7.71
C PHE A 250 7.18 3.91 -8.47
N GLY A 251 6.47 4.68 -9.28
CA GLY A 251 7.04 5.85 -9.94
C GLY A 251 6.36 7.15 -9.52
N THR A 252 6.94 8.24 -9.98
CA THR A 252 6.36 9.57 -9.88
C THR A 252 5.01 9.61 -10.58
N GLY A 253 3.97 10.10 -9.89
CA GLY A 253 2.66 10.32 -10.49
C GLY A 253 2.48 11.72 -11.10
N PRO A 254 1.32 11.99 -11.70
CA PRO A 254 1.01 13.27 -12.32
C PRO A 254 0.94 14.39 -11.27
N THR A 255 0.98 15.63 -11.73
CA THR A 255 0.88 16.83 -10.88
C THR A 255 -0.39 17.62 -11.12
N SER A 256 -1.32 17.11 -11.92
CA SER A 256 -2.60 17.73 -12.24
C SER A 256 -3.72 16.69 -12.33
N TYR A 257 -4.97 17.11 -12.13
CA TYR A 257 -6.13 16.24 -12.26
C TYR A 257 -6.40 15.81 -13.70
N ASP A 258 -5.89 16.55 -14.68
CA ASP A 258 -5.97 16.22 -16.11
C ASP A 258 -4.90 15.21 -16.55
N ALA A 259 -4.19 14.60 -15.59
CA ALA A 259 -3.08 13.69 -15.82
C ALA A 259 -1.90 14.34 -16.59
N ASP A 260 -1.67 15.64 -16.37
CA ASP A 260 -0.45 16.34 -16.75
C ASP A 260 0.62 16.26 -15.64
N SER A 261 1.88 16.49 -16.02
CA SER A 261 3.00 16.55 -15.08
C SER A 261 3.89 17.75 -15.36
N ALA A 262 4.16 18.54 -14.32
CA ALA A 262 5.09 19.67 -14.33
C ALA A 262 6.49 19.30 -13.83
N GLN A 263 6.76 18.00 -13.65
CA GLN A 263 8.01 17.49 -13.08
C GLN A 263 8.64 16.40 -13.95
N ALA A 264 9.89 16.07 -13.65
CA ALA A 264 10.56 14.95 -14.27
C ALA A 264 10.14 13.63 -13.60
N SER A 265 9.98 12.58 -14.39
CA SER A 265 9.63 11.26 -13.87
C SER A 265 10.83 10.53 -13.28
N GLN A 266 10.59 9.81 -12.19
CA GLN A 266 11.56 8.90 -11.57
C GLN A 266 10.87 7.64 -11.04
N MET A 267 11.65 6.58 -10.90
CA MET A 267 11.24 5.36 -10.19
C MET A 267 11.76 5.44 -8.75
N PHE A 268 10.98 4.92 -7.82
CA PHE A 268 11.35 4.74 -6.42
C PHE A 268 11.36 3.24 -6.12
N ALA A 269 12.39 2.79 -5.42
CA ALA A 269 12.28 1.60 -4.58
C ALA A 269 12.24 2.08 -3.13
N LEU A 270 11.60 1.40 -2.17
CA LEU A 270 11.78 1.63 -0.72
C LEU A 270 11.94 0.31 0.04
N GLU A 271 12.98 0.15 0.86
CA GLU A 271 13.24 -1.04 1.68
C GLU A 271 12.23 -1.08 2.83
N MET A 272 11.43 -2.13 2.87
CA MET A 272 10.21 -2.15 3.68
C MET A 272 10.45 -2.46 5.17
N SER A 273 11.56 -3.10 5.51
CA SER A 273 11.95 -3.46 6.88
C SER A 273 12.45 -2.28 7.71
N LYS A 274 12.60 -1.11 7.09
CA LYS A 274 13.22 0.04 7.70
C LYS A 274 12.21 1.20 7.78
N PRO A 275 12.13 1.93 8.91
CA PRO A 275 11.18 3.03 9.03
C PRO A 275 11.59 4.19 8.14
N TRP A 276 10.62 4.77 7.42
CA TRP A 276 10.86 6.01 6.70
C TRP A 276 10.80 7.22 7.65
N SER A 277 11.75 8.14 7.50
CA SER A 277 11.62 9.50 8.00
C SER A 277 12.09 10.50 6.95
N LEU A 278 11.53 11.72 6.97
CA LEU A 278 11.99 12.79 6.09
C LEU A 278 13.49 13.04 6.34
N GLY A 279 14.30 13.04 5.27
CA GLY A 279 15.75 13.18 5.36
C GLY A 279 16.50 11.94 5.85
N SER A 280 15.82 10.81 6.08
CA SER A 280 16.50 9.53 6.28
C SER A 280 17.25 9.14 5.01
N SER A 281 18.46 8.62 5.17
CA SER A 281 19.25 7.96 4.12
C SER A 281 18.66 6.59 3.70
N LEU A 282 17.35 6.45 3.86
CA LEU A 282 16.60 5.21 3.89
C LEU A 282 15.50 5.18 2.82
N VAL A 283 15.48 6.22 1.98
CA VAL A 283 15.27 6.14 0.52
C VAL A 283 16.64 5.71 -0.04
N VAL A 284 16.92 4.47 -0.39
CA VAL A 284 16.32 3.60 -1.40
C VAL A 284 16.17 4.30 -2.73
N SER A 285 17.28 4.28 -3.45
CA SER A 285 17.45 4.50 -4.88
C SER A 285 16.27 5.11 -5.63
N THR A 286 16.40 6.40 -5.95
CA THR A 286 15.62 7.05 -7.00
C THR A 286 16.30 6.84 -8.35
N PHE A 287 15.54 6.47 -9.37
CA PHE A 287 16.04 6.28 -10.72
C PHE A 287 15.42 7.33 -11.63
N PRO A 288 16.08 8.49 -11.82
CA PRO A 288 15.56 9.53 -12.69
C PRO A 288 15.58 9.04 -14.13
N THR A 289 14.45 9.22 -14.82
CA THR A 289 14.30 8.84 -16.24
C THR A 289 15.00 9.80 -17.19
N GLY A 290 15.25 11.04 -16.73
CA GLY A 290 15.73 12.16 -17.53
C GLY A 290 14.64 12.84 -18.39
N ASP A 291 13.42 12.33 -18.35
CA ASP A 291 12.29 12.92 -19.06
C ASP A 291 11.69 14.05 -18.23
N ALA A 292 11.55 15.22 -18.84
CA ALA A 292 10.82 16.34 -18.27
C ALA A 292 9.33 16.19 -18.56
N THR A 293 8.50 16.91 -17.79
CA THR A 293 7.04 16.99 -17.98
C THR A 293 6.39 15.61 -18.16
N SER A 294 6.73 14.71 -17.25
CA SER A 294 6.40 13.30 -17.36
C SER A 294 6.04 12.67 -16.01
N PHE A 295 5.31 11.56 -16.09
CA PHE A 295 4.95 10.74 -14.95
C PHE A 295 4.86 9.27 -15.35
N MET A 296 5.02 8.39 -14.37
CA MET A 296 5.09 6.96 -14.56
C MET A 296 3.72 6.30 -14.40
N GLY A 297 3.52 5.17 -15.08
CA GLY A 297 2.38 4.26 -14.88
C GLY A 297 2.67 3.18 -13.84
N ASP A 298 1.85 2.13 -13.79
CA ASP A 298 2.03 1.03 -12.84
C ASP A 298 3.31 0.21 -13.09
N VAL A 299 3.89 -0.34 -12.03
CA VAL A 299 5.10 -1.16 -12.09
C VAL A 299 4.74 -2.63 -12.23
N ILE A 300 5.38 -3.33 -13.16
CA ILE A 300 5.28 -4.79 -13.31
C ILE A 300 6.64 -5.41 -13.04
N SER A 301 6.72 -6.38 -12.12
CA SER A 301 7.93 -7.15 -11.84
C SER A 301 7.95 -8.50 -12.57
N LEU A 302 9.14 -8.99 -12.89
CA LEU A 302 9.40 -10.29 -13.49
C LEU A 302 10.52 -11.01 -12.73
N ASP A 303 10.22 -12.21 -12.26
CA ASP A 303 11.15 -13.26 -11.84
C ASP A 303 11.08 -14.33 -12.93
N ALA A 304 12.07 -14.35 -13.82
CA ALA A 304 12.03 -15.09 -15.08
C ALA A 304 12.41 -16.57 -14.90
N ASP A 305 13.25 -16.88 -13.92
CA ASP A 305 13.74 -18.23 -13.65
C ASP A 305 13.13 -18.89 -12.40
N LEU A 306 12.19 -18.20 -11.73
CA LEU A 306 11.48 -18.62 -10.54
C LEU A 306 12.44 -18.97 -9.40
N ASP A 307 13.47 -18.15 -9.24
CA ASP A 307 14.49 -18.30 -8.23
C ASP A 307 14.24 -17.46 -6.98
N TYR A 308 13.05 -16.87 -6.82
CA TYR A 308 12.64 -16.07 -5.67
C TYR A 308 13.35 -14.71 -5.59
N ARG A 309 13.99 -14.30 -6.69
CA ARG A 309 14.56 -12.99 -6.91
C ARG A 309 13.81 -12.39 -8.08
N VAL A 310 13.28 -11.20 -7.90
CA VAL A 310 12.87 -10.42 -9.05
C VAL A 310 14.12 -10.07 -9.84
N ASP A 311 14.09 -10.24 -11.16
CA ASP A 311 15.18 -9.92 -12.10
C ASP A 311 15.03 -8.53 -12.70
N THR A 312 13.78 -8.12 -12.93
CA THR A 312 13.49 -6.92 -13.71
C THR A 312 12.13 -6.35 -13.36
N LEU A 313 12.05 -5.03 -13.37
CA LEU A 313 10.82 -4.25 -13.29
C LEU A 313 10.64 -3.44 -14.58
N TYR A 314 9.40 -3.37 -15.05
CA TYR A 314 9.00 -2.58 -16.20
C TYR A 314 7.98 -1.54 -15.79
N GLN A 315 8.13 -0.32 -16.30
CA GLN A 315 7.19 0.75 -16.03
C GLN A 315 7.08 1.66 -17.25
N GLY A 316 5.84 1.96 -17.65
CA GLY A 316 5.56 2.95 -18.68
C GLY A 316 5.80 4.36 -18.16
N ASN A 317 6.32 5.23 -19.00
CA ASN A 317 6.44 6.66 -18.77
C ASN A 317 5.56 7.41 -19.78
N VAL A 318 4.81 8.39 -19.30
CA VAL A 318 3.96 9.28 -20.09
C VAL A 318 4.62 10.65 -20.11
N ILE A 319 4.88 11.19 -21.30
CA ILE A 319 5.65 12.41 -21.50
C ILE A 319 4.80 13.40 -22.29
N ASN A 320 4.59 14.59 -21.73
CA ASN A 320 4.03 15.71 -22.48
C ASN A 320 5.18 16.49 -23.12
N ASN A 321 5.30 16.41 -24.45
CA ASN A 321 6.36 17.07 -25.21
C ASN A 321 5.98 18.48 -25.68
N GLY A 322 4.72 18.91 -25.51
CA GLY A 322 4.22 20.19 -26.01
C GLY A 322 4.38 20.40 -27.53
N SER A 323 4.42 19.31 -28.29
CA SER A 323 4.69 19.28 -29.74
C SER A 323 3.78 18.26 -30.42
N ASN A 324 3.39 18.38 -31.69
CA ASN A 324 2.47 17.40 -32.30
C ASN A 324 3.15 16.06 -32.72
N PRO A 325 2.74 14.88 -32.19
CA PRO A 325 1.68 14.65 -31.20
C PRO A 325 2.13 14.98 -29.78
N ASP A 326 1.27 15.68 -29.02
CA ASP A 326 1.59 16.33 -27.73
C ASP A 326 2.11 15.35 -26.67
N TRP A 327 1.84 14.06 -26.87
CA TRP A 327 2.14 12.98 -25.95
C TRP A 327 3.05 11.93 -26.57
N ALA A 328 4.07 11.54 -25.83
CA ALA A 328 4.93 10.41 -26.11
C ALA A 328 4.95 9.42 -24.94
N GLY A 329 5.35 8.19 -25.24
CA GLY A 329 5.52 7.15 -24.22
C GLY A 329 6.89 6.50 -24.33
N LYS A 330 7.46 6.13 -23.17
CA LYS A 330 8.63 5.26 -23.08
C LYS A 330 8.35 4.09 -22.15
N LEU A 331 9.07 2.99 -22.33
CA LEU A 331 9.07 1.88 -21.39
C LEU A 331 10.45 1.83 -20.74
N TYR A 332 10.50 2.02 -19.43
CA TYR A 332 11.71 1.88 -18.66
C TYR A 332 11.82 0.47 -18.09
N ARG A 333 13.04 -0.02 -18.04
CA ARG A 333 13.40 -1.30 -17.46
C ARG A 333 14.42 -1.05 -16.35
N LEU A 334 14.11 -1.50 -15.15
CA LEU A 334 15.01 -1.50 -14.01
C LEU A 334 15.40 -2.95 -13.72
N THR A 335 16.69 -3.25 -13.71
CA THR A 335 17.23 -4.57 -13.40
C THR A 335 17.68 -4.65 -11.95
N THR A 336 17.60 -5.84 -11.36
CA THR A 336 18.06 -6.16 -10.00
C THR A 336 19.22 -7.14 -10.18
N GLY A 337 20.46 -6.73 -9.88
CA GLY A 337 21.56 -7.28 -10.67
C GLY A 337 22.95 -7.40 -10.07
N ASP A 338 23.17 -7.08 -8.78
CA ASP A 338 24.48 -7.38 -8.20
C ASP A 338 24.50 -8.79 -7.58
N PRO A 339 25.42 -9.68 -7.98
CA PRO A 339 25.55 -11.01 -7.37
C PRO A 339 25.91 -10.96 -5.87
N THR A 340 26.40 -9.82 -5.39
CA THR A 340 26.92 -9.63 -4.03
C THR A 340 26.07 -8.73 -3.14
N ASP A 341 25.20 -7.88 -3.71
CA ASP A 341 24.41 -6.90 -2.94
C ASP A 341 22.92 -6.88 -3.34
N SER A 342 22.06 -6.98 -2.32
CA SER A 342 20.60 -6.91 -2.44
C SER A 342 20.09 -5.49 -2.69
N ASP A 343 20.93 -4.46 -2.50
CA ASP A 343 20.54 -3.05 -2.69
C ASP A 343 20.77 -2.53 -4.12
N THR A 344 21.37 -3.34 -4.99
CA THR A 344 21.74 -2.89 -6.33
C THR A 344 20.63 -3.08 -7.33
N PHE A 345 20.22 -1.95 -7.90
CA PHE A 345 19.35 -1.84 -9.06
C PHE A 345 20.12 -1.12 -10.18
N GLY A 346 19.87 -1.48 -11.45
CA GLY A 346 20.62 -0.98 -12.61
C GLY A 346 19.82 -0.83 -13.88
#